data_AF-A0A326U6D9-F1
#
_entry.id   AF-A0A326U6D9-F1
#
_cell.length_a   1.000
_cell.length_b   1.000
_cell.length_c   1.000
_cell.angle_alpha   90.00
_cell.angle_beta   90.00
_cell.angle_gamma   90.00
#
_symmetry.space_group_name_H-M   'P 1'
#
loop_
_entity.id
_entity.type
_entity.pdbx_description
1 polymer ?
#
loop_
_entity_poly.entity_id
_entity_poly.type
_entity_poly.pdbx_seq_one_letter_code
_entity_poly.pdbx_strand_id
1 'polypeptide(L)'
;MSQFAYNYNPRARRYVDLKTGRFVPERIVRQAVDAVIDKETQRVRDLSQQLVDRTISLAQWQVGMLSILKPLHVAMAMIGNGGAKNMSPADYGFVGNLLKEQYLFLRGFVKDIKTGKQALDGTLLARSALYTQAARGSHEAMRERVARIGGARLQRSILGIADHCTGCLQEARKGWQPIGSLIPIGQRQCKSHCRCTMQYK
;
A
#
# COMPACT_ATOMS: atom_id res chain seq x y z
N MET A 1 12.66 12.73 1.35
CA MET A 1 11.28 12.17 1.22
C MET A 1 10.33 13.34 1.23
N SER A 2 9.52 13.54 0.18
CA SER A 2 8.50 14.59 0.19
C SER A 2 7.54 14.32 1.34
N GLN A 3 7.45 15.25 2.29
CA GLN A 3 6.58 15.11 3.45
C GLN A 3 5.14 15.07 2.97
N PHE A 4 4.44 13.97 3.26
CA PHE A 4 3.04 13.84 2.89
C PHE A 4 2.25 14.94 3.61
N ALA A 5 1.46 15.71 2.87
CA ALA A 5 0.87 16.96 3.35
C ALA A 5 -0.37 16.77 4.23
N TYR A 6 -0.81 15.53 4.48
CA TYR A 6 -2.09 15.24 5.13
C TYR A 6 -1.91 14.32 6.35
N ASN A 7 -2.65 14.59 7.42
CA ASN A 7 -2.72 13.79 8.64
C ASN A 7 -4.17 13.36 8.90
N TYR A 8 -4.39 12.17 9.50
CA TYR A 8 -5.71 11.72 9.93
C TYR A 8 -5.97 12.20 11.36
N ASN A 9 -7.09 12.89 11.58
CA ASN A 9 -7.57 13.25 12.90
C ASN A 9 -8.52 12.15 13.39
N PRO A 10 -8.12 11.32 14.38
CA PRO A 10 -8.94 10.19 14.84
C PRO A 10 -10.20 10.64 15.59
N ARG A 11 -10.18 11.80 16.26
CA ARG A 11 -11.35 12.35 16.95
C ARG A 11 -12.42 12.81 15.96
N ALA A 12 -12.00 13.54 14.93
CA ALA A 12 -12.90 14.03 13.88
C ALA A 12 -13.19 12.99 12.79
N ARG A 13 -12.46 11.87 12.78
CA ARG A 13 -12.48 10.83 11.75
C ARG A 13 -12.32 11.38 10.32
N ARG A 14 -11.46 12.38 10.18
CA ARG A 14 -11.23 13.16 8.94
C ARG A 14 -9.76 13.48 8.76
N TYR A 15 -9.33 13.60 7.51
CA TYR A 15 -7.98 14.09 7.22
C TYR A 15 -7.91 15.61 7.36
N VAL A 16 -6.73 16.11 7.74
CA VAL A 16 -6.39 17.53 7.82
C VAL A 16 -5.14 17.81 7.00
N ASP A 17 -5.13 18.94 6.32
CA ASP A 17 -3.96 19.47 5.63
C ASP A 17 -3.00 20.08 6.64
N LEU A 18 -1.75 19.65 6.63
CA LEU A 18 -0.73 20.09 7.58
C LEU A 18 -0.27 21.53 7.36
N LYS A 19 -0.44 22.07 6.16
CA LYS A 19 -0.10 23.46 5.83
C LYS A 19 -1.23 24.40 6.21
N THR A 20 -2.47 24.01 5.95
CA THR A 20 -3.64 24.92 6.11
C THR A 20 -4.47 24.64 7.37
N GLY A 21 -4.29 23.49 8.01
CA GLY A 21 -5.12 23.02 9.13
C GLY A 21 -6.54 22.61 8.73
N ARG A 22 -6.93 22.74 7.46
CA ARG A 22 -8.30 22.47 6.99
C ARG A 22 -8.55 20.99 6.80
N PHE A 23 -9.81 20.57 6.96
CA PHE A 23 -10.21 19.20 6.63
C PHE A 23 -10.04 18.92 5.13
N VAL A 24 -9.51 17.76 4.82
CA VAL A 24 -9.25 17.28 3.47
C VAL A 24 -10.18 16.10 3.18
N PRO A 25 -10.89 16.10 2.04
CA PRO A 25 -11.69 14.95 1.63
C PRO A 25 -10.83 13.70 1.49
N GLU A 26 -11.34 12.54 1.95
CA GLU A 26 -10.65 11.24 1.85
C GLU A 26 -10.19 10.93 0.41
N ARG A 27 -10.98 11.35 -0.60
CA ARG A 27 -10.61 11.21 -2.03
C ARG A 27 -9.28 11.88 -2.40
N ILE A 28 -8.98 13.04 -1.82
CA ILE A 28 -7.75 13.81 -2.11
C ILE A 28 -6.55 13.10 -1.49
N VAL A 29 -6.69 12.62 -0.25
CA VAL A 29 -5.65 11.82 0.40
C VAL A 29 -5.37 10.55 -0.37
N ARG A 30 -6.42 9.88 -0.86
CA ARG A 30 -6.30 8.68 -1.68
C ARG A 30 -5.55 8.95 -2.99
N GLN A 31 -5.87 10.04 -3.69
CA GLN A 31 -5.15 10.44 -4.91
C GLN A 31 -3.68 10.71 -4.62
N ALA A 32 -3.35 11.34 -3.49
CA ALA A 32 -1.98 11.55 -3.08
C ALA A 32 -1.25 10.24 -2.73
N VAL A 33 -1.90 9.30 -2.04
CA VAL A 33 -1.36 7.94 -1.79
C VAL A 33 -1.07 7.23 -3.12
N ASP A 34 -2.04 7.25 -4.03
CA ASP A 34 -1.92 6.63 -5.34
C ASP A 34 -0.78 7.25 -6.16
N ALA A 35 -0.64 8.58 -6.15
CA ALA A 35 0.45 9.27 -6.85
C ALA A 35 1.84 8.89 -6.31
N VAL A 36 1.99 8.73 -4.99
CA VAL A 36 3.26 8.27 -4.39
C VAL A 36 3.58 6.84 -4.83
N ILE A 37 2.59 5.94 -4.79
CA ILE A 37 2.77 4.55 -5.21
C ILE A 37 3.08 4.46 -6.70
N ASP A 38 2.39 5.22 -7.54
CA ASP A 38 2.57 5.20 -8.98
C ASP A 38 3.96 5.76 -9.36
N LYS A 39 4.48 6.75 -8.60
CA LYS A 39 5.88 7.22 -8.72
C LYS A 39 6.90 6.14 -8.37
N GLU A 40 6.78 5.47 -7.22
CA GLU A 40 7.71 4.39 -6.85
C GLU A 40 7.55 3.16 -7.76
N THR A 41 6.36 2.95 -8.32
CA THR A 41 6.11 1.93 -9.36
C THR A 41 6.98 2.19 -10.58
N GLN A 42 7.06 3.44 -11.04
CA GLN A 42 7.93 3.79 -12.17
C GLN A 42 9.40 3.53 -11.83
N ARG A 43 9.84 3.93 -10.63
CA ARG A 43 11.22 3.68 -10.18
C ARG A 43 11.58 2.19 -10.15
N VAL A 44 10.64 1.33 -9.72
CA VAL A 44 10.81 -0.13 -9.75
C VAL A 44 10.84 -0.68 -11.18
N ARG A 45 10.04 -0.11 -12.10
CA ARG A 45 10.10 -0.48 -13.52
C ARG A 45 11.45 -0.11 -14.12
N ASP A 46 11.96 1.08 -13.85
CA ASP A 46 13.26 1.53 -14.35
C ASP A 46 14.40 0.66 -13.80
N LEU A 47 14.38 0.34 -12.50
CA LEU A 47 15.32 -0.58 -11.88
C LEU A 47 15.24 -1.99 -12.50
N SER A 48 14.03 -2.44 -12.81
CA SER A 48 13.79 -3.74 -13.44
C SER A 48 14.24 -3.76 -14.90
N GLN A 49 14.10 -2.66 -15.62
CA GLN A 49 14.61 -2.49 -16.98
C GLN A 49 16.13 -2.59 -16.99
N GLN A 50 16.82 -1.97 -16.03
CA GLN A 50 18.27 -2.13 -15.87
C GLN A 50 18.72 -3.59 -15.70
N LEU A 51 17.91 -4.42 -15.01
CA LEU A 51 18.19 -5.85 -14.90
C LEU A 51 17.97 -6.58 -16.23
N VAL A 52 16.91 -6.24 -16.96
CA VAL A 52 16.63 -6.79 -18.30
C VAL A 52 17.75 -6.45 -19.28
N ASP A 53 18.20 -5.19 -19.26
CA ASP A 53 19.30 -4.67 -20.08
C ASP A 53 20.68 -5.16 -19.61
N ARG A 54 20.72 -5.91 -18.51
CA ARG A 54 21.94 -6.46 -17.88
C ARG A 54 22.94 -5.40 -17.43
N THR A 55 22.48 -4.16 -17.20
CA THR A 55 23.33 -3.07 -16.67
C THR A 55 23.54 -3.21 -15.16
N ILE A 56 22.68 -3.97 -14.48
CA ILE A 56 22.85 -4.37 -13.07
C ILE A 56 22.70 -5.87 -12.91
N SER A 57 23.35 -6.42 -11.89
CA SER A 57 23.20 -7.81 -11.47
C SER A 57 21.87 -8.04 -10.75
N LEU A 58 21.43 -9.31 -10.68
CA LEU A 58 20.27 -9.71 -9.88
C LEU A 58 20.40 -9.33 -8.40
N ALA A 59 21.63 -9.38 -7.85
CA ALA A 59 21.89 -8.98 -6.46
C ALA A 59 21.69 -7.47 -6.26
N GLN A 60 22.21 -6.64 -7.17
CA GLN A 60 21.99 -5.19 -7.15
C GLN A 60 20.50 -4.85 -7.32
N TRP A 61 19.80 -5.54 -8.23
CA TRP A 61 18.36 -5.39 -8.40
C TRP A 61 17.59 -5.72 -7.12
N GLN A 62 17.91 -6.84 -6.45
CA GLN A 62 17.25 -7.22 -5.20
C GLN A 62 17.46 -6.18 -4.10
N VAL A 63 18.69 -5.67 -3.93
CA VAL A 63 18.98 -4.60 -2.96
C VAL A 63 18.22 -3.32 -3.32
N GLY A 64 18.17 -2.97 -4.61
CA GLY A 64 17.40 -1.83 -5.11
C GLY A 64 15.92 -1.94 -4.78
N MET A 65 15.32 -3.11 -5.02
CA MET A 65 13.92 -3.39 -4.66
C MET A 65 13.68 -3.18 -3.16
N LEU A 66 14.51 -3.75 -2.30
CA LEU A 66 14.40 -3.58 -0.84
C LEU A 66 14.50 -2.10 -0.42
N SER A 67 15.38 -1.33 -1.06
CA SER A 67 15.57 0.10 -0.79
C SER A 67 14.36 0.97 -1.17
N ILE A 68 13.50 0.49 -2.07
CA ILE A 68 12.26 1.15 -2.46
C ILE A 68 11.10 0.69 -1.57
N LEU A 69 10.97 -0.62 -1.35
CA LEU A 69 9.82 -1.19 -0.65
C LEU A 69 9.77 -0.73 0.82
N LYS A 70 10.88 -0.82 1.56
CA LYS A 70 10.86 -0.47 2.99
C LYS A 70 10.39 0.97 3.25
N PRO A 71 10.97 2.01 2.63
CA PRO A 71 10.50 3.38 2.83
C PRO A 71 9.05 3.57 2.36
N LEU A 72 8.65 2.95 1.24
CA LEU A 72 7.30 3.09 0.72
C LEU A 72 6.25 2.54 1.70
N HIS A 73 6.43 1.32 2.21
CA HIS A 73 5.51 0.72 3.19
C HIS A 73 5.45 1.52 4.49
N VAL A 74 6.58 2.03 4.98
CA VAL A 74 6.64 2.91 6.16
C VAL A 74 5.88 4.21 5.89
N ALA A 75 6.08 4.84 4.74
CA ALA A 75 5.38 6.06 4.36
C ALA A 75 3.86 5.83 4.28
N MET A 76 3.43 4.73 3.65
CA MET A 76 2.00 4.38 3.55
C MET A 76 1.37 4.14 4.92
N ALA A 77 2.08 3.48 5.82
CA ALA A 77 1.64 3.31 7.20
C ALA A 77 1.59 4.63 7.96
N MET A 78 2.61 5.50 7.84
CA MET A 78 2.57 6.84 8.44
C MET A 78 1.33 7.61 8.01
N ILE A 79 0.98 7.56 6.72
CA ILE A 79 -0.23 8.22 6.20
C ILE A 79 -1.49 7.59 6.81
N GLY A 80 -1.56 6.26 6.87
CA GLY A 80 -2.70 5.54 7.45
C GLY A 80 -2.86 5.76 8.95
N ASN A 81 -1.75 5.96 9.68
CA ASN A 81 -1.73 6.31 11.10
C ASN A 81 -2.11 7.77 11.36
N GLY A 82 -2.04 8.59 10.31
CA GLY A 82 -2.36 10.01 10.36
C GLY A 82 -1.18 10.90 10.68
N GLY A 83 0.04 10.50 10.30
CA GLY A 83 1.25 11.30 10.35
C GLY A 83 2.38 10.65 11.12
N ALA A 84 3.62 11.03 10.79
CA ALA A 84 4.81 10.49 11.45
C ALA A 84 4.85 10.75 12.97
N LYS A 85 4.27 11.86 13.45
CA LYS A 85 4.20 12.20 14.88
C LYS A 85 3.30 11.26 15.69
N ASN A 86 2.38 10.56 15.03
CA ASN A 86 1.46 9.62 15.67
C ASN A 86 2.00 8.18 15.69
N MET A 87 3.08 7.91 14.95
CA MET A 87 3.67 6.57 14.88
C MET A 87 4.35 6.20 16.21
N SER A 88 3.86 5.16 16.86
CA SER A 88 4.51 4.55 18.02
C SER A 88 5.55 3.50 17.61
N PRO A 89 6.47 3.09 18.50
CA PRO A 89 7.35 1.94 18.26
C PRO A 89 6.59 0.65 17.89
N ALA A 90 5.41 0.44 18.48
CA ALA A 90 4.55 -0.71 18.17
C ALA A 90 4.01 -0.64 16.73
N ASP A 91 3.74 0.56 16.20
CA ASP A 91 3.30 0.75 14.82
C ASP A 91 4.41 0.46 13.82
N TYR A 92 5.66 0.83 14.12
CA TYR A 92 6.80 0.40 13.31
C TYR A 92 7.01 -1.12 13.35
N GLY A 93 6.83 -1.75 14.51
CA GLY A 93 6.84 -3.22 14.64
C GLY A 93 5.76 -3.89 13.78
N PHE A 94 4.55 -3.33 13.78
CA PHE A 94 3.46 -3.79 12.92
C PHE A 94 3.80 -3.68 11.43
N VAL A 95 4.35 -2.55 10.98
CA VAL A 95 4.81 -2.38 9.58
C VAL A 95 5.92 -3.36 9.23
N GLY A 96 6.84 -3.62 10.17
CA GLY A 96 7.89 -4.62 10.02
C GLY A 96 7.35 -6.03 9.74
N ASN A 97 6.25 -6.41 10.40
CA ASN A 97 5.58 -7.69 10.13
C ASN A 97 4.93 -7.74 8.74
N LEU A 98 4.31 -6.65 8.28
CA LEU A 98 3.80 -6.56 6.90
C LEU A 98 4.93 -6.68 5.87
N LEU A 99 6.07 -6.03 6.13
CA LEU A 99 7.24 -6.07 5.26
C LEU A 99 7.88 -7.46 5.18
N LYS A 100 7.86 -8.25 6.26
CA LYS A 100 8.38 -9.63 6.24
C LYS A 100 7.72 -10.47 5.14
N GLU A 101 6.40 -10.36 4.99
CA GLU A 101 5.66 -11.08 3.95
C GLU A 101 6.11 -10.64 2.55
N GLN A 102 6.24 -9.33 2.32
CA GLN A 102 6.72 -8.79 1.05
C GLN A 102 8.15 -9.25 0.72
N TYR A 103 9.02 -9.37 1.72
CA TYR A 103 10.38 -9.89 1.54
C TYR A 103 10.41 -11.37 1.22
N LEU A 104 9.50 -12.17 1.78
CA LEU A 104 9.35 -13.58 1.43
C LEU A 104 8.92 -13.73 -0.04
N PHE A 105 7.93 -12.95 -0.48
CA PHE A 105 7.53 -12.93 -1.88
C PHE A 105 8.68 -12.47 -2.79
N LEU A 106 9.43 -11.43 -2.40
CA LEU A 106 10.55 -10.93 -3.20
C LEU A 106 11.66 -11.98 -3.32
N ARG A 107 11.95 -12.71 -2.23
CA ARG A 107 12.91 -13.82 -2.26
C ARG A 107 12.47 -14.93 -3.22
N GLY A 108 11.19 -15.28 -3.22
CA GLY A 108 10.62 -16.22 -4.19
C GLY A 108 10.76 -15.72 -5.63
N PHE A 109 10.53 -14.44 -5.85
CA PHE A 109 10.68 -13.83 -7.17
C PHE A 109 12.13 -13.78 -7.66
N VAL A 110 13.08 -13.46 -6.78
CA VAL A 110 14.52 -13.57 -7.07
C VAL A 110 14.89 -15.00 -7.47
N LYS A 111 14.34 -16.02 -6.77
CA LYS A 111 14.54 -17.42 -7.15
C LYS A 111 13.98 -17.71 -8.55
N ASP A 112 12.76 -17.27 -8.84
CA ASP A 112 12.15 -17.45 -10.16
C ASP A 112 12.99 -16.81 -11.28
N ILE A 113 13.58 -15.63 -11.05
CA ILE A 113 14.50 -14.99 -12.00
C ILE A 113 15.78 -15.82 -12.17
N LYS A 114 16.39 -16.25 -11.05
CA LYS A 114 17.62 -17.05 -11.06
C LYS A 114 17.45 -18.38 -11.80
N THR A 115 16.27 -19.02 -11.70
CA THR A 115 15.98 -20.30 -12.36
C THR A 115 15.40 -20.12 -13.76
N GLY A 116 15.26 -18.90 -14.27
CA GLY A 116 14.68 -18.62 -15.59
C GLY A 116 13.16 -18.84 -15.69
N LYS A 117 12.48 -19.15 -14.58
CA LYS A 117 11.01 -19.26 -14.55
C LYS A 117 10.36 -17.89 -14.79
N GLN A 118 11.00 -16.83 -14.31
CA GLN A 118 10.69 -15.47 -14.73
C GLN A 118 11.61 -15.10 -15.90
N ALA A 119 11.02 -14.81 -17.06
CA ALA A 119 11.74 -14.24 -18.19
C ALA A 119 12.22 -12.81 -17.88
N LEU A 120 13.41 -12.44 -18.37
CA LEU A 120 13.95 -11.09 -18.31
C LEU A 120 13.38 -10.26 -19.48
N ASP A 121 12.10 -9.94 -19.41
CA ASP A 121 11.37 -9.15 -20.40
C ASP A 121 10.37 -8.20 -19.72
N GLY A 122 9.43 -7.65 -20.50
CA GLY A 122 8.37 -6.77 -19.97
C GLY A 122 7.51 -7.39 -18.86
N THR A 123 7.43 -8.73 -18.77
CA THR A 123 6.68 -9.41 -17.71
C THR A 123 7.37 -9.26 -16.35
N LEU A 124 8.70 -9.14 -16.32
CA LEU A 124 9.45 -8.85 -15.09
C LEU A 124 9.07 -7.48 -14.54
N LEU A 125 9.04 -6.45 -15.40
CA LEU A 125 8.65 -5.08 -15.00
C LEU A 125 7.22 -5.06 -14.44
N ALA A 126 6.29 -5.75 -15.11
CA ALA A 126 4.90 -5.84 -14.67
C ALA A 126 4.78 -6.52 -13.30
N ARG A 127 5.50 -7.63 -13.09
CA ARG A 127 5.49 -8.35 -11.81
C ARG A 127 6.19 -7.57 -10.69
N SER A 128 7.29 -6.87 -10.99
CA SER A 128 7.98 -6.00 -10.02
C SER A 128 7.07 -4.88 -9.52
N ALA A 129 6.26 -4.28 -10.40
CA ALA A 129 5.31 -3.23 -10.03
C ALA A 129 4.31 -3.66 -8.94
N LEU A 130 3.95 -4.94 -8.88
CA LEU A 130 3.00 -5.46 -7.88
C LEU A 130 3.47 -5.23 -6.44
N TYR A 131 4.79 -5.26 -6.19
CA TYR A 131 5.36 -5.04 -4.85
C TYR A 131 5.13 -3.62 -4.35
N THR A 132 5.27 -2.61 -5.22
CA THR A 132 4.97 -1.22 -4.84
C THR A 132 3.47 -1.01 -4.63
N GLN A 133 2.65 -1.65 -5.45
CA GLN A 133 1.20 -1.55 -5.33
C GLN A 133 0.66 -2.21 -4.05
N ALA A 134 1.35 -3.24 -3.55
CA ALA A 134 1.03 -3.88 -2.27
C ALA A 134 1.11 -2.90 -1.07
N ALA A 135 1.82 -1.77 -1.22
CA ALA A 135 1.88 -0.74 -0.18
C ALA A 135 0.51 -0.09 0.12
N ARG A 136 -0.47 -0.16 -0.80
CA ARG A 136 -1.87 0.19 -0.50
C ARG A 136 -2.42 -0.62 0.67
N GLY A 137 -2.05 -1.90 0.74
CA GLY A 137 -2.41 -2.78 1.85
C GLY A 137 -1.85 -2.29 3.18
N SER A 138 -0.62 -1.75 3.21
CA SER A 138 -0.04 -1.19 4.44
C SER A 138 -0.75 0.10 4.90
N HIS A 139 -1.18 0.94 3.96
CA HIS A 139 -2.00 2.11 4.29
C HIS A 139 -3.31 1.67 4.95
N GLU A 140 -4.07 0.78 4.31
CA GLU A 140 -5.38 0.33 4.84
C GLU A 140 -5.24 -0.47 6.14
N ALA A 141 -4.23 -1.34 6.25
CA ALA A 141 -3.98 -2.10 7.47
C ALA A 141 -3.65 -1.20 8.66
N MET A 142 -2.90 -0.11 8.44
CA MET A 142 -2.63 0.87 9.49
C MET A 142 -3.89 1.69 9.84
N ARG A 143 -4.70 2.07 8.86
CA ARG A 143 -5.97 2.76 9.11
C ARG A 143 -6.91 1.90 9.96
N GLU A 144 -7.05 0.62 9.62
CA GLU A 144 -7.83 -0.32 10.43
C GLU A 144 -7.30 -0.39 11.85
N ARG A 145 -5.99 -0.57 12.00
CA ARG A 145 -5.34 -0.66 13.30
C ARG A 145 -5.64 0.56 14.17
N VAL A 146 -5.45 1.76 13.64
CA VAL A 146 -5.73 3.01 14.37
C VAL A 146 -7.22 3.16 14.67
N ALA A 147 -8.10 2.80 13.74
CA ALA A 147 -9.54 2.83 13.96
C ALA A 147 -9.95 1.90 15.12
N ARG A 148 -9.42 0.67 15.18
CA ARG A 148 -9.69 -0.29 16.25
C ARG A 148 -9.19 0.22 17.61
N ILE A 149 -7.99 0.78 17.67
CA ILE A 149 -7.46 1.41 18.89
C ILE A 149 -8.35 2.58 19.33
N GLY A 150 -8.88 3.34 18.37
CA GLY A 150 -9.85 4.41 18.58
C GLY A 150 -11.28 3.95 18.90
N GLY A 151 -11.51 2.64 19.08
CA GLY A 151 -12.80 2.08 19.50
C GLY A 151 -13.79 1.77 18.37
N ALA A 152 -13.39 1.92 17.10
CA ALA A 152 -14.24 1.52 15.98
C ALA A 152 -14.53 0.01 16.04
N ARG A 153 -15.77 -0.36 15.69
CA ARG A 153 -16.24 -1.76 15.69
C ARG A 153 -16.77 -2.19 14.34
N LEU A 154 -17.17 -1.24 13.50
CA LEU A 154 -17.71 -1.50 12.19
C LEU A 154 -16.78 -0.98 11.10
N GLN A 155 -16.82 -1.64 9.95
CA GLN A 155 -16.17 -1.24 8.72
C GLN A 155 -17.12 -1.36 7.53
N ARG A 156 -16.85 -0.62 6.45
CA ARG A 156 -17.48 -0.84 5.14
C ARG A 156 -16.49 -0.57 4.02
N SER A 157 -16.68 -1.26 2.89
CA SER A 157 -15.88 -0.99 1.69
C SER A 157 -16.50 0.13 0.86
N ILE A 158 -15.69 1.09 0.45
CA ILE A 158 -16.06 2.17 -0.45
C ILE A 158 -15.34 1.98 -1.78
N LEU A 159 -16.11 2.03 -2.86
CA LEU A 159 -15.60 1.99 -4.23
C LEU A 159 -14.86 3.29 -4.56
N GLY A 160 -13.66 3.17 -5.13
CA GLY A 160 -12.89 4.32 -5.61
C GLY A 160 -13.17 4.62 -7.08
N ILE A 161 -12.45 5.58 -7.66
CA ILE A 161 -12.53 5.87 -9.11
C ILE A 161 -11.60 4.88 -9.85
N ALA A 162 -12.18 3.78 -10.35
CA ALA A 162 -11.51 2.78 -11.19
C ALA A 162 -12.54 1.75 -11.69
N ASP A 163 -12.15 0.89 -12.63
CA ASP A 163 -12.89 -0.35 -12.89
C ASP A 163 -12.82 -1.28 -11.67
N HIS A 164 -13.90 -2.03 -11.44
CA HIS A 164 -14.06 -2.84 -10.24
C HIS A 164 -14.31 -4.30 -10.58
N CYS A 165 -13.52 -5.18 -9.95
CA CYS A 165 -13.79 -6.60 -9.98
C CYS A 165 -15.09 -6.93 -9.20
N THR A 166 -15.69 -8.08 -9.52
CA THR A 166 -16.93 -8.54 -8.87
C THR A 166 -16.84 -8.58 -7.35
N GLY A 167 -15.70 -8.99 -6.79
CA GLY A 167 -15.52 -9.01 -5.33
C GLY A 167 -15.52 -7.61 -4.72
N CYS A 168 -14.99 -6.58 -5.40
CA CYS A 168 -15.11 -5.20 -4.90
C CYS A 168 -16.57 -4.75 -4.84
N LEU A 169 -17.35 -5.05 -5.87
CA LEU A 169 -18.77 -4.71 -5.92
C LEU A 169 -19.57 -5.45 -4.82
N GLN A 170 -19.27 -6.74 -4.61
CA GLN A 170 -19.89 -7.55 -3.56
C GLN A 170 -19.56 -7.05 -2.15
N GLU A 171 -18.29 -6.79 -1.86
CA GLU A 171 -17.87 -6.28 -0.55
C GLU A 171 -18.43 -4.89 -0.25
N ALA A 172 -18.60 -4.03 -1.27
CA ALA A 172 -19.22 -2.72 -1.10
C ALA A 172 -20.73 -2.82 -0.79
N ARG A 173 -21.44 -3.77 -1.42
CA ARG A 173 -22.89 -3.98 -1.20
C ARG A 173 -23.23 -4.45 0.21
N LYS A 174 -22.29 -5.09 0.93
CA LYS A 174 -22.49 -5.55 2.31
C LYS A 174 -22.70 -4.41 3.31
N GLY A 175 -22.34 -3.16 2.97
CA GLY A 175 -22.50 -2.03 3.87
C GLY A 175 -21.62 -2.13 5.13
N TRP A 176 -22.15 -1.66 6.27
CA TRP A 176 -21.45 -1.73 7.55
C TRP A 176 -21.45 -3.15 8.10
N GLN A 177 -20.26 -3.66 8.38
CA GLN A 177 -20.01 -5.01 8.88
C GLN A 177 -18.99 -4.95 10.03
N PRO A 178 -18.92 -5.96 10.92
CA PRO A 178 -17.90 -6.01 11.97
C PRO A 178 -16.47 -5.91 11.39
N ILE A 179 -15.56 -5.20 12.08
CA ILE A 179 -14.14 -5.15 11.66
C ILE A 179 -13.56 -6.57 11.60
N GLY A 180 -12.86 -6.88 10.50
CA GLY A 180 -12.31 -8.21 10.21
C GLY A 180 -13.23 -9.13 9.38
N SER A 181 -14.50 -8.79 9.16
CA SER A 181 -15.44 -9.65 8.40
C SER A 181 -15.47 -9.44 6.88
N LEU A 182 -14.93 -8.31 6.39
CA LEU A 182 -14.84 -8.01 4.96
C LEU A 182 -13.51 -8.51 4.39
N ILE A 183 -13.50 -8.89 3.11
CA ILE A 183 -12.25 -9.23 2.43
C ILE A 183 -11.41 -7.95 2.29
N PRO A 184 -10.18 -7.92 2.84
CA PRO A 184 -9.37 -6.72 2.84
C PRO A 184 -9.04 -6.16 1.45
N ILE A 185 -8.83 -4.85 1.38
CA ILE A 185 -8.24 -4.19 0.21
C ILE A 185 -6.87 -4.83 -0.06
N GLY A 186 -6.60 -5.16 -1.32
CA GLY A 186 -5.37 -5.88 -1.69
C GLY A 186 -5.51 -7.40 -1.78
N GLN A 187 -6.58 -7.99 -1.25
CA GLN A 187 -6.74 -9.47 -1.18
C GLN A 187 -7.84 -10.03 -2.10
N ARG A 188 -8.69 -9.16 -2.65
CA ARG A 188 -9.76 -9.48 -3.63
C ARG A 188 -9.20 -9.88 -5.00
N GLN A 189 -10.04 -10.12 -6.00
CA GLN A 189 -9.60 -10.52 -7.36
C GLN A 189 -8.62 -9.52 -7.99
N CYS A 190 -8.82 -8.22 -7.75
CA CYS A 190 -7.92 -7.17 -8.24
C CYS A 190 -6.58 -7.08 -7.48
N LYS A 191 -6.40 -7.83 -6.40
CA LYS A 191 -5.16 -7.89 -5.60
C LYS A 191 -4.60 -6.48 -5.31
N SER A 192 -3.29 -6.27 -5.50
CA SER A 192 -2.57 -5.01 -5.28
C SER A 192 -3.04 -3.85 -6.17
N HIS A 193 -3.76 -4.12 -7.26
CA HIS A 193 -4.39 -3.09 -8.09
C HIS A 193 -5.69 -2.53 -7.49
N CYS A 194 -6.13 -3.00 -6.32
CA CYS A 194 -7.36 -2.52 -5.70
C CYS A 194 -7.32 -1.02 -5.42
N ARG A 195 -8.30 -0.30 -5.97
CA ARG A 195 -8.51 1.14 -5.77
C ARG A 195 -9.68 1.44 -4.81
N CYS A 196 -10.16 0.46 -4.05
CA CYS A 196 -11.20 0.68 -3.04
C CYS A 196 -10.57 1.13 -1.71
N THR A 197 -11.39 1.64 -0.78
CA THR A 197 -10.96 2.01 0.59
C THR A 197 -11.90 1.43 1.63
N MET A 198 -11.45 1.44 2.89
CA MET A 198 -12.28 1.10 4.04
C MET A 198 -12.69 2.36 4.81
N GLN A 199 -13.93 2.37 5.28
CA GLN A 199 -14.41 3.33 6.29
C GLN A 199 -14.71 2.61 7.58
N TYR A 200 -14.52 3.29 8.71
CA TYR A 200 -14.64 2.71 10.05
C TYR A 200 -15.58 3.55 10.92
N LYS A 201 -16.40 2.89 11.76
CA LYS A 201 -17.30 3.54 12.71
C LYS A 201 -17.23 2.94 14.11
#